data_AF-A0A914G8A9-F1
#
_entry.id   AF-A0A914G8A9-F1
#
_cell.length_a   1.000
_cell.length_b   1.000
_cell.length_c   1.000
_cell.angle_alpha   90.00
_cell.angle_beta   90.00
_cell.angle_gamma   90.00
#
_symmetry.space_group_name_H-M   'P 1'
#
loop_
_entity.id
_entity.type
_entity.pdbx_description
1 polymer ?
#
loop_
_entity_poly.entity_id
_entity_poly.type
_entity_poly.pdbx_seq_one_letter_code
_entity_poly.pdbx_strand_id
1 'polypeptide(L)'
;MSSGDFTSDELYRNRQEWKDVEPIYNSEAEDNVVAIALRDEFLDAFAYLRAVMNKGEISERAFALTTECTRLNPANYSVWEYRRHLLRKLNKDLMKELEFCEESVQDNLKNYQVWHHRREIITWIGEKKIDMEFINDILKDDPKNYHAWQHRVFLVRHFEVSLEAELRCTTEFISRDVFNNSAWTYRYCIIAEMSDNFENAKVLDDEIK
;
A
#
# COMPACT_ATOMS: atom_id res chain seq x y z
N MET A 1 22.38 10.30 -8.03
CA MET A 1 21.85 11.53 -8.65
C MET A 1 20.56 11.85 -7.93
N SER A 2 20.56 12.99 -7.24
CA SER A 2 19.55 13.57 -6.35
C SER A 2 18.19 12.86 -6.24
N SER A 3 17.95 12.20 -5.10
CA SER A 3 16.62 12.09 -4.50
C SER A 3 16.14 13.51 -4.24
N GLY A 4 15.13 13.96 -4.98
CA GLY A 4 14.52 15.27 -4.79
C GLY A 4 13.69 15.23 -3.52
N ASP A 5 14.31 15.58 -2.39
CA ASP A 5 13.63 15.89 -1.14
C ASP A 5 12.81 17.16 -1.35
N PHE A 6 11.58 17.00 -1.85
CA PHE A 6 10.57 18.05 -1.85
C PHE A 6 9.86 18.10 -0.49
N THR A 7 10.61 18.20 0.60
CA THR A 7 10.08 18.69 1.87
C THR A 7 10.44 20.16 1.96
N SER A 8 9.65 20.98 1.27
CA SER A 8 9.62 22.40 1.58
C SER A 8 9.02 22.51 2.98
N ASP A 9 9.84 22.87 3.97
CA ASP A 9 9.41 23.24 5.33
C ASP A 9 8.44 24.45 5.34
N GLU A 10 8.20 25.07 4.19
CA GLU A 10 7.28 26.18 4.03
C GLU A 10 5.82 25.69 3.90
N LEU A 11 4.95 26.27 4.73
CA LEU A 11 3.50 26.04 4.68
C LEU A 11 2.91 26.42 3.32
N TYR A 12 1.94 25.63 2.84
CA TYR A 12 1.20 25.85 1.59
C TYR A 12 0.58 27.24 1.49
N ARG A 13 0.09 27.80 2.61
CA ARG A 13 -0.42 29.20 2.64
C ARG A 13 0.59 30.27 2.23
N ASN A 14 1.89 29.98 2.32
CA ASN A 14 2.96 30.90 1.94
C ASN A 14 3.49 30.64 0.53
N ARG A 15 3.20 29.46 -0.05
CA ARG A 15 3.72 29.05 -1.36
C ARG A 15 3.04 29.83 -2.48
N GLN A 16 3.85 30.39 -3.37
CA GLN A 16 3.39 31.26 -4.45
C GLN A 16 2.46 30.54 -5.44
N GLU A 17 2.68 29.25 -5.67
CA GLU A 17 1.91 28.38 -6.56
C GLU A 17 0.57 27.90 -5.97
N TRP A 18 0.26 28.26 -4.73
CA TRP A 18 -0.99 27.93 -4.03
C TRP A 18 -1.89 29.13 -3.74
N LYS A 19 -1.48 30.35 -4.15
CA LYS A 19 -2.22 31.59 -3.89
C LYS A 19 -3.61 31.66 -4.55
N ASP A 20 -3.87 30.87 -5.58
CA ASP A 20 -5.17 30.77 -6.25
C ASP A 20 -6.14 29.80 -5.57
N VAL A 21 -5.69 29.10 -4.54
CA VAL A 21 -6.49 28.13 -3.78
C VAL A 21 -6.85 28.72 -2.42
N GLU A 22 -8.14 28.90 -2.18
CA GLU A 22 -8.67 29.23 -0.86
C GLU A 22 -8.72 27.94 -0.01
N PRO A 23 -7.97 27.85 1.10
CA PRO A 23 -7.92 26.66 1.96
C PRO A 23 -9.25 26.43 2.70
N ILE A 24 -9.63 25.17 2.92
CA ILE A 24 -10.84 24.79 3.67
C ILE A 24 -10.44 24.15 5.01
N TYR A 25 -10.47 24.94 6.07
CA TYR A 25 -10.20 24.47 7.44
C TYR A 25 -11.39 23.71 8.05
N ASN A 26 -11.17 23.12 9.23
CA ASN A 26 -12.26 22.53 10.02
C ASN A 26 -13.33 23.60 10.34
N SER A 27 -14.58 23.19 10.30
CA SER A 27 -15.70 23.96 10.83
C SER A 27 -15.71 23.94 12.35
N GLU A 28 -16.36 24.92 12.98
CA GLU A 28 -16.56 24.93 14.44
C GLU A 28 -17.18 23.65 14.97
N ALA A 29 -18.09 23.03 14.19
CA ALA A 29 -18.72 21.76 14.55
C ALA A 29 -17.72 20.60 14.60
N GLU A 30 -16.73 20.57 13.70
CA GLU A 30 -15.68 19.54 13.65
C GLU A 30 -14.68 19.70 14.81
N ASP A 31 -14.47 20.92 15.30
CA ASP A 31 -13.53 21.20 16.39
C ASP A 31 -14.17 21.09 17.79
N ASN A 32 -15.46 20.75 17.89
CA ASN A 32 -16.17 20.73 19.18
C ASN A 32 -16.03 19.43 19.99
N VAL A 33 -15.91 18.26 19.34
CA VAL A 33 -15.89 16.95 20.01
C VAL A 33 -14.74 16.12 19.47
N VAL A 34 -14.03 15.41 20.36
CA VAL A 34 -12.80 14.64 20.04
C VAL A 34 -11.77 15.43 19.23
N ALA A 35 -11.71 16.74 19.47
CA ALA A 35 -10.78 17.64 18.81
C ALA A 35 -9.34 17.20 19.05
N ILE A 36 -8.59 17.04 17.96
CA ILE A 36 -7.20 16.66 17.99
C ILE A 36 -6.38 17.95 17.96
N ALA A 37 -5.44 18.10 18.90
CA ALA A 37 -4.47 19.18 18.85
C ALA A 37 -3.47 18.90 17.72
N LEU A 38 -3.76 19.46 16.54
CA LEU A 38 -2.98 19.28 15.33
C LEU A 38 -1.90 20.37 15.23
N ARG A 39 -0.76 20.02 14.63
CA ARG A 39 0.29 20.99 14.30
C ARG A 39 -0.13 21.83 13.10
N ASP A 40 0.44 23.03 12.98
CA ASP A 40 0.15 23.98 11.90
C ASP A 40 0.39 23.36 10.51
N GLU A 41 1.45 22.57 10.33
CA GLU A 41 1.78 21.94 9.06
C GLU A 41 0.70 20.94 8.64
N PHE A 42 0.13 20.21 9.61
CA PHE A 42 -0.95 19.29 9.37
C PHE A 42 -2.24 20.02 8.96
N LEU A 43 -2.61 21.04 9.73
CA LEU A 43 -3.83 21.83 9.48
C LEU A 43 -3.78 22.47 8.09
N ASP A 44 -2.64 23.06 7.76
CA ASP A 44 -2.41 23.74 6.49
C ASP A 44 -2.48 22.75 5.30
N ALA A 45 -1.70 21.67 5.31
CA ALA A 45 -1.73 20.68 4.24
C ALA A 45 -3.14 20.07 4.02
N PHE A 46 -3.83 19.70 5.10
CA PHE A 46 -5.18 19.12 4.99
C PHE A 46 -6.26 20.14 4.62
N ALA A 47 -6.06 21.43 4.91
CA ALA A 47 -6.98 22.48 4.46
C ALA A 47 -6.88 22.71 2.95
N TYR A 48 -5.66 22.72 2.41
CA TYR A 48 -5.44 22.77 0.97
C TYR A 48 -5.91 21.49 0.28
N LEU A 49 -5.73 20.31 0.89
CA LEU A 49 -6.22 19.05 0.36
C LEU A 49 -7.74 19.08 0.20
N ARG A 50 -8.46 19.54 1.23
CA ARG A 50 -9.92 19.71 1.16
C ARG A 50 -10.33 20.66 0.03
N ALA A 51 -9.63 21.76 -0.14
CA ALA A 51 -9.92 22.73 -1.19
C ALA A 51 -9.79 22.12 -2.60
N VAL A 52 -8.69 21.42 -2.89
CA VAL A 52 -8.48 20.79 -4.21
C VAL A 52 -9.41 19.62 -4.46
N MET A 53 -9.70 18.81 -3.43
CA MET A 53 -10.66 17.72 -3.53
C MET A 53 -12.08 18.24 -3.78
N ASN A 54 -12.49 19.30 -3.09
CA ASN A 54 -13.82 19.91 -3.28
C ASN A 54 -14.00 20.52 -4.68
N LYS A 55 -12.93 21.07 -5.27
CA LYS A 55 -12.92 21.55 -6.65
C LYS A 55 -12.76 20.43 -7.70
N GLY A 56 -12.43 19.21 -7.29
CA GLY A 56 -12.09 18.11 -8.19
C GLY A 56 -10.84 18.42 -9.05
N GLU A 57 -9.87 19.15 -8.49
CA GLU A 57 -8.68 19.56 -9.24
C GLU A 57 -7.87 18.33 -9.68
N ILE A 58 -7.37 18.33 -10.92
CA ILE A 58 -6.49 17.30 -11.45
C ILE A 58 -5.21 18.00 -11.90
N SER A 59 -4.18 18.02 -11.04
CA SER A 59 -2.95 18.76 -11.29
C SER A 59 -1.73 18.09 -10.65
N GLU A 60 -0.54 18.41 -11.17
CA GLU A 60 0.73 17.93 -10.60
C GLU A 60 0.95 18.43 -9.17
N ARG A 61 0.52 19.66 -8.85
CA ARG A 61 0.61 20.20 -7.48
C ARG A 61 -0.32 19.47 -6.51
N ALA A 62 -1.54 19.11 -6.94
CA ALA A 62 -2.46 18.33 -6.12
C ALA A 62 -1.90 16.93 -5.87
N PHE A 63 -1.27 16.31 -6.89
CA PHE A 63 -0.60 15.03 -6.74
C PHE A 63 0.56 15.11 -5.74
N ALA A 64 1.42 16.13 -5.84
CA ALA A 64 2.49 16.36 -4.88
C ALA A 64 1.96 16.60 -3.45
N LEU A 65 0.86 17.35 -3.28
CA LEU A 65 0.21 17.53 -1.99
C LEU A 65 -0.28 16.22 -1.38
N THR A 66 -0.77 15.26 -2.19
CA THR A 66 -1.16 13.95 -1.65
C THR A 66 0.02 13.20 -1.03
N THR A 67 1.24 13.34 -1.57
CA THR A 67 2.46 12.75 -1.01
C THR A 67 2.71 13.25 0.42
N GLU A 68 2.56 14.56 0.65
CA GLU A 68 2.76 15.14 1.98
C GLU A 68 1.64 14.71 2.94
N CYS A 69 0.39 14.71 2.47
CA CYS A 69 -0.75 14.29 3.27
C CYS A 69 -0.68 12.80 3.67
N THR A 70 -0.17 11.91 2.81
CA THR A 70 0.02 10.50 3.16
C THR A 70 1.17 10.31 4.14
N ARG A 71 2.21 11.16 4.14
CA ARG A 71 3.25 11.14 5.18
C ARG A 71 2.71 11.61 6.54
N LEU A 72 1.91 12.68 6.53
CA LEU A 72 1.30 13.24 7.74
C LEU A 72 0.24 12.32 8.36
N ASN A 73 -0.54 11.62 7.54
CA ASN A 73 -1.51 10.61 7.99
C ASN A 73 -1.67 9.49 6.95
N PRO A 74 -0.83 8.44 7.01
CA PRO A 74 -0.89 7.33 6.06
C PRO A 74 -2.17 6.50 6.19
N ALA A 75 -2.93 6.64 7.28
CA ALA A 75 -4.19 5.93 7.46
C ALA A 75 -5.39 6.62 6.79
N ASN A 76 -5.22 7.83 6.25
CA ASN A 76 -6.32 8.56 5.62
C ASN A 76 -6.67 7.99 4.24
N TYR A 77 -7.68 7.13 4.18
CA TYR A 77 -8.10 6.47 2.95
C TYR A 77 -8.59 7.41 1.85
N SER A 78 -9.13 8.59 2.21
CA SER A 78 -9.60 9.59 1.24
C SER A 78 -8.44 10.19 0.44
N VAL A 79 -7.28 10.40 1.08
CA VAL A 79 -6.06 10.86 0.41
C VAL A 79 -5.61 9.82 -0.62
N TRP A 80 -5.58 8.54 -0.24
CA TRP A 80 -5.16 7.45 -1.13
C TRP A 80 -6.10 7.27 -2.32
N GLU A 81 -7.40 7.40 -2.10
CA GLU A 81 -8.38 7.33 -3.19
C GLU A 81 -8.20 8.49 -4.18
N TYR A 82 -8.05 9.72 -3.67
CA TYR A 82 -7.79 10.88 -4.50
C TYR A 82 -6.45 10.76 -5.25
N ARG A 83 -5.40 10.26 -4.58
CA ARG A 83 -4.10 9.98 -5.21
C ARG A 83 -4.23 8.99 -6.36
N ARG A 84 -4.96 7.88 -6.18
CA ARG A 84 -5.26 6.90 -7.26
C ARG A 84 -6.00 7.53 -8.43
N HIS A 85 -6.96 8.41 -8.14
CA HIS A 85 -7.65 9.17 -9.18
C HIS A 85 -6.67 10.03 -9.99
N LEU A 86 -5.79 10.77 -9.31
CA LEU A 86 -4.77 11.62 -9.93
C LEU A 86 -3.74 10.81 -10.74
N LEU A 87 -3.26 9.68 -10.22
CA LEU A 87 -2.33 8.78 -10.93
C LEU A 87 -2.86 8.40 -12.32
N ARG A 88 -4.13 7.98 -12.39
CA ARG A 88 -4.77 7.59 -13.65
C ARG A 88 -4.98 8.79 -14.57
N LYS A 89 -5.47 9.92 -14.04
CA LYS A 89 -5.82 11.10 -14.85
C LYS A 89 -4.61 11.85 -15.39
N LEU A 90 -3.52 11.88 -14.63
CA LEU A 90 -2.25 12.51 -15.01
C LEU A 90 -1.32 11.53 -15.74
N ASN A 91 -1.74 10.28 -15.94
CA ASN A 91 -0.95 9.22 -16.57
C ASN A 91 0.46 9.10 -15.96
N LYS A 92 0.51 9.03 -14.62
CA LYS A 92 1.77 8.97 -13.86
C LYS A 92 2.45 7.62 -14.05
N ASP A 93 3.77 7.62 -13.88
CA ASP A 93 4.60 6.42 -13.92
C ASP A 93 4.30 5.51 -12.72
N LEU A 94 3.68 4.36 -13.00
CA LEU A 94 3.28 3.40 -11.97
C LEU A 94 4.48 2.69 -11.33
N MET A 95 5.63 2.61 -12.00
CA MET A 95 6.84 2.01 -11.41
C MET A 95 7.40 2.92 -10.32
N LYS A 96 7.44 4.24 -10.57
CA LYS A 96 7.79 5.23 -9.53
C LYS A 96 6.79 5.23 -8.38
N GLU A 97 5.53 4.94 -8.65
CA GLU A 97 4.53 4.82 -7.59
C GLU A 97 4.73 3.55 -6.75
N LEU A 98 5.20 2.44 -7.33
CA LEU A 98 5.60 1.26 -6.55
C LEU A 98 6.81 1.55 -5.66
N GLU A 99 7.80 2.30 -6.16
CA GLU A 99 8.94 2.76 -5.35
C GLU A 99 8.44 3.60 -4.15
N PHE A 100 7.53 4.54 -4.39
CA PHE A 100 6.89 5.32 -3.33
C PHE A 100 6.12 4.44 -2.33
N CYS A 101 5.41 3.40 -2.79
CA CYS A 101 4.73 2.45 -1.92
C CYS A 101 5.74 1.68 -1.05
N GLU A 102 6.85 1.25 -1.63
CA GLU A 102 7.91 0.52 -0.93
C GLU A 102 8.51 1.35 0.20
N GLU A 103 8.88 2.61 -0.07
CA GLU A 103 9.31 3.57 0.95
C GLU A 103 8.24 3.70 2.06
N SER A 104 6.97 3.85 1.67
CA SER A 104 5.85 4.00 2.61
C SER A 104 5.61 2.74 3.46
N VAL A 105 5.84 1.54 2.91
CA VAL A 105 5.71 0.26 3.64
C VAL A 105 6.80 0.13 4.69
N GLN A 106 8.04 0.52 4.38
CA GLN A 106 9.16 0.47 5.33
C GLN A 106 8.86 1.32 6.58
N ASP A 107 8.30 2.51 6.39
CA ASP A 107 7.93 3.40 7.48
C ASP A 107 6.65 2.94 8.22
N ASN A 108 5.76 2.20 7.55
CA ASN A 108 4.43 1.88 8.04
C ASN A 108 3.97 0.45 7.72
N LEU A 109 4.75 -0.55 8.13
CA LEU A 109 4.52 -1.98 7.82
C LEU A 109 3.12 -2.51 8.17
N LYS A 110 2.41 -1.87 9.10
CA LYS A 110 1.06 -2.28 9.58
C LYS A 110 -0.08 -1.44 9.00
N ASN A 111 0.19 -0.55 8.06
CA ASN A 111 -0.82 0.33 7.49
C ASN A 111 -1.59 -0.33 6.34
N TYR A 112 -2.90 -0.55 6.53
CA TYR A 112 -3.76 -1.17 5.54
C TYR A 112 -3.83 -0.42 4.20
N GLN A 113 -3.86 0.92 4.25
CA GLN A 113 -4.04 1.74 3.06
C GLN A 113 -2.82 1.67 2.14
N VAL A 114 -1.60 1.63 2.68
CA VAL A 114 -0.37 1.45 1.89
C VAL A 114 -0.36 0.10 1.19
N TRP A 115 -0.66 -0.98 1.91
CA TRP A 115 -0.74 -2.33 1.32
C TRP A 115 -1.84 -2.44 0.26
N HIS A 116 -3.01 -1.85 0.52
CA HIS A 116 -4.11 -1.81 -0.45
C HIS A 116 -3.74 -0.99 -1.69
N HIS A 117 -3.10 0.17 -1.50
CA HIS A 117 -2.65 1.02 -2.59
C HIS A 117 -1.65 0.28 -3.48
N ARG A 118 -0.64 -0.39 -2.90
CA ARG A 118 0.28 -1.23 -3.67
C ARG A 118 -0.45 -2.30 -4.49
N ARG A 119 -1.46 -2.98 -3.92
CA ARG A 119 -2.29 -3.96 -4.65
C ARG A 119 -2.98 -3.37 -5.86
N GLU A 120 -3.53 -2.16 -5.74
CA GLU A 120 -4.13 -1.46 -6.88
C GLU A 120 -3.08 -1.15 -7.95
N ILE A 121 -1.91 -0.63 -7.57
CA ILE A 121 -0.85 -0.27 -8.53
C ILE A 121 -0.34 -1.50 -9.28
N ILE A 122 -0.03 -2.61 -8.57
CA ILE A 122 0.44 -3.83 -9.24
C ILE A 122 -0.64 -4.45 -10.14
N THR A 123 -1.92 -4.31 -9.77
CA THR A 123 -3.05 -4.74 -10.61
C THR A 123 -3.10 -3.95 -11.92
N TRP A 124 -2.84 -2.64 -11.88
CA TRP A 124 -2.82 -1.82 -13.08
C TRP A 124 -1.59 -2.08 -13.95
N ILE A 125 -0.45 -2.42 -13.35
CA ILE A 125 0.78 -2.78 -14.07
C ILE A 125 0.64 -4.16 -14.74
N GLY A 126 0.06 -5.14 -14.05
CA GLY A 126 -0.18 -6.47 -14.58
C GLY A 126 1.03 -7.42 -14.53
N GLU A 127 2.16 -7.04 -13.90
CA GLU A 127 3.38 -7.86 -13.84
C GLU A 127 3.61 -8.44 -12.44
N LYS A 128 3.24 -9.69 -12.25
CA LYS A 128 3.29 -10.36 -10.94
C LYS A 128 4.69 -10.51 -10.35
N LYS A 129 5.74 -10.61 -11.19
CA LYS A 129 7.10 -10.87 -10.69
C LYS A 129 7.61 -9.79 -9.74
N ILE A 130 7.25 -8.54 -10.01
CA ILE A 130 7.70 -7.37 -9.23
C ILE A 130 7.27 -7.53 -7.76
N ASP A 131 5.99 -7.75 -7.50
CA ASP A 131 5.50 -7.90 -6.13
C ASP A 131 5.86 -9.25 -5.50
N MET A 132 6.02 -10.32 -6.30
CA MET A 132 6.52 -11.59 -5.78
C MET A 132 7.95 -11.49 -5.24
N GLU A 133 8.84 -10.78 -5.93
CA GLU A 133 10.21 -10.50 -5.47
C GLU A 133 10.20 -9.63 -4.21
N PHE A 134 9.44 -8.54 -4.20
CA PHE A 134 9.26 -7.67 -3.04
C PHE A 134 8.78 -8.44 -1.79
N ILE A 135 7.76 -9.29 -1.93
CA ILE A 135 7.26 -10.11 -0.82
C ILE A 135 8.28 -11.14 -0.36
N ASN A 136 9.04 -11.75 -1.28
CA ASN A 136 10.10 -12.67 -0.91
C ASN A 136 11.16 -11.97 -0.04
N ASP A 137 11.51 -10.72 -0.35
CA ASP A 137 12.50 -9.97 0.42
C ASP A 137 11.97 -9.61 1.81
N ILE A 138 10.72 -9.15 1.93
CA ILE A 138 10.09 -8.93 3.25
C ILE A 138 10.06 -10.22 4.08
N LEU A 139 9.72 -11.36 3.48
CA LEU A 139 9.65 -12.63 4.19
C LEU A 139 11.03 -13.24 4.51
N LYS A 140 12.10 -12.85 3.82
CA LYS A 140 13.47 -13.21 4.23
C LYS A 140 13.83 -12.54 5.56
N ASP A 141 13.41 -11.28 5.74
CA ASP A 141 13.71 -10.49 6.93
C ASP A 141 12.73 -10.77 8.09
N ASP A 142 11.43 -10.84 7.81
CA ASP A 142 10.36 -11.22 8.74
C ASP A 142 9.51 -12.38 8.16
N PRO A 143 9.91 -13.64 8.39
CA PRO A 143 9.21 -14.81 7.88
C PRO A 143 7.78 -14.98 8.39
N LYS A 144 7.36 -14.21 9.40
CA LYS A 144 6.05 -14.29 10.04
C LYS A 144 5.18 -13.07 9.74
N ASN A 145 5.63 -12.14 8.89
CA ASN A 145 4.90 -10.93 8.53
C ASN A 145 3.50 -11.23 7.96
N TYR A 146 2.47 -10.91 8.73
CA TYR A 146 1.08 -11.21 8.36
C TYR A 146 0.65 -10.50 7.06
N HIS A 147 1.03 -9.24 6.88
CA HIS A 147 0.63 -8.46 5.70
C HIS A 147 1.30 -8.98 4.43
N ALA A 148 2.57 -9.42 4.52
CA ALA A 148 3.29 -10.00 3.41
C ALA A 148 2.65 -11.33 2.96
N TRP A 149 2.35 -12.24 3.89
CA TRP A 149 1.63 -13.48 3.59
C TRP A 149 0.23 -13.22 3.02
N GLN A 150 -0.52 -12.27 3.58
CA GLN A 150 -1.84 -11.91 3.07
C GLN A 150 -1.77 -11.29 1.66
N HIS A 151 -0.74 -10.48 1.39
CA HIS A 151 -0.49 -9.93 0.07
C HIS A 151 -0.08 -11.03 -0.92
N ARG A 152 0.71 -12.00 -0.49
CA ARG A 152 1.07 -13.17 -1.30
C ARG A 152 -0.15 -13.97 -1.75
N VAL A 153 -1.11 -14.21 -0.85
CA VAL A 153 -2.39 -14.86 -1.20
C VAL A 153 -3.11 -14.08 -2.31
N PHE A 154 -3.15 -12.75 -2.22
CA PHE A 154 -3.73 -11.91 -3.27
C PHE A 154 -3.01 -12.11 -4.62
N LEU A 155 -1.68 -12.07 -4.65
CA LEU A 155 -0.90 -12.23 -5.89
C LEU A 155 -1.17 -13.58 -6.55
N VAL A 156 -1.18 -14.65 -5.76
CA VAL A 156 -1.43 -16.01 -6.27
C VAL A 156 -2.82 -16.12 -6.89
N ARG A 157 -3.85 -15.56 -6.22
CA ARG A 157 -5.23 -15.56 -6.72
C ARG A 157 -5.39 -14.69 -7.97
N HIS A 158 -4.84 -13.48 -7.94
CA HIS A 158 -5.08 -12.48 -8.99
C HIS A 158 -4.29 -12.78 -10.26
N PHE A 159 -3.08 -13.31 -10.14
CA PHE A 159 -2.17 -13.54 -11.26
C PHE A 159 -1.94 -15.02 -11.60
N GLU A 160 -2.78 -15.90 -11.06
CA GLU A 160 -2.78 -17.35 -11.34
C GLU A 160 -1.37 -17.93 -11.24
N VAL A 161 -0.71 -17.70 -10.10
CA VAL A 161 0.62 -18.29 -9.83
C VAL A 161 0.46 -19.80 -9.65
N SER A 162 1.43 -20.59 -10.13
CA SER A 162 1.36 -22.05 -10.03
C SER A 162 1.36 -22.52 -8.57
N LEU A 163 0.40 -23.37 -8.21
CA LEU A 163 0.33 -24.04 -6.90
C LEU A 163 1.64 -24.78 -6.58
N GLU A 164 2.24 -25.45 -7.56
CA GLU A 164 3.49 -26.19 -7.37
C GLU A 164 4.65 -25.29 -6.91
N ALA A 165 4.74 -24.07 -7.46
CA ALA A 165 5.76 -23.10 -7.07
C ALA A 165 5.55 -22.61 -5.63
N GLU A 166 4.30 -22.39 -5.23
CA GLU A 166 3.96 -21.91 -3.90
C GLU A 166 4.08 -23.01 -2.83
N LEU A 167 3.80 -24.27 -3.17
CA LEU A 167 4.09 -25.42 -2.31
C LEU A 167 5.60 -25.56 -2.07
N ARG A 168 6.45 -25.40 -3.10
CA ARG A 168 7.91 -25.37 -2.90
C ARG A 168 8.35 -24.25 -1.98
N CYS A 169 7.81 -23.04 -2.18
CA CYS A 169 8.11 -21.88 -1.36
C CYS A 169 7.77 -22.14 0.12
N THR A 170 6.56 -22.62 0.41
CA THR A 170 6.16 -22.95 1.79
C THR A 170 6.99 -24.06 2.41
N THR A 171 7.35 -25.09 1.63
CA THR A 171 8.26 -26.15 2.10
C THR A 171 9.62 -25.57 2.51
N GLU A 172 10.17 -24.59 1.79
CA GLU A 172 11.41 -23.93 2.17
C GLU A 172 11.28 -23.18 3.51
N PHE A 173 10.22 -22.39 3.69
CA PHE A 173 9.98 -21.67 4.94
C PHE A 173 9.75 -22.60 6.14
N ILE A 174 8.98 -23.68 5.96
CA ILE A 174 8.71 -24.68 7.00
C ILE A 174 9.96 -25.49 7.33
N SER A 175 10.79 -25.82 6.33
CA SER A 175 12.05 -26.54 6.56
C SER A 175 13.06 -25.71 7.36
N ARG A 176 13.00 -24.38 7.26
CA ARG A 176 13.82 -23.46 8.07
C ARG A 176 13.27 -23.26 9.48
N ASP A 177 11.96 -23.14 9.63
CA ASP A 177 11.27 -23.05 10.92
C ASP A 177 9.95 -23.84 10.86
N VAL A 178 9.98 -25.05 11.42
CA VAL A 178 8.81 -25.93 11.47
C VAL A 178 7.66 -25.33 12.28
N PHE A 179 7.95 -24.37 13.18
CA PHE A 179 6.96 -23.65 13.98
C PHE A 179 6.48 -22.36 13.32
N ASN A 180 6.82 -22.11 12.05
CA ASN A 180 6.29 -20.97 11.30
C ASN A 180 4.82 -21.20 10.93
N ASN A 181 3.93 -20.84 11.86
CA ASN A 181 2.49 -20.95 11.67
C ASN A 181 1.98 -20.14 10.47
N SER A 182 2.63 -19.03 10.11
CA SER A 182 2.23 -18.23 8.94
C SER A 182 2.44 -19.00 7.64
N ALA A 183 3.57 -19.71 7.51
CA ALA A 183 3.83 -20.57 6.36
C ALA A 183 2.87 -21.78 6.29
N TRP A 184 2.58 -22.43 7.42
CA TRP A 184 1.59 -23.51 7.49
C TRP A 184 0.18 -23.04 7.15
N THR A 185 -0.25 -21.90 7.71
CA THR A 185 -1.56 -21.31 7.44
C THR A 185 -1.69 -20.96 5.96
N TYR A 186 -0.65 -20.33 5.39
CA TYR A 186 -0.63 -19.99 3.97
C TYR A 186 -0.68 -21.25 3.10
N ARG A 187 0.11 -22.30 3.42
CA ARG A 187 0.08 -23.59 2.72
C ARG A 187 -1.32 -24.21 2.70
N TYR A 188 -2.00 -24.23 3.85
CA TYR A 188 -3.38 -24.70 3.94
C TYR A 188 -4.32 -23.85 3.06
N CYS A 189 -4.23 -22.52 3.13
CA CYS A 189 -5.08 -21.62 2.34
C CYS A 189 -4.92 -21.84 0.83
N ILE A 190 -3.69 -21.92 0.31
CA ILE A 190 -3.45 -22.10 -1.13
C ILE A 190 -3.90 -23.49 -1.60
N ILE A 191 -3.74 -24.55 -0.78
CA ILE A 191 -4.23 -25.88 -1.12
C ILE A 191 -5.76 -25.87 -1.16
N ALA A 192 -6.42 -25.39 -0.11
CA ALA A 192 -7.87 -25.36 -0.04
C ALA A 192 -8.47 -24.63 -1.26
N GLU A 193 -7.89 -23.51 -1.66
CA GLU A 193 -8.45 -22.65 -2.70
C GLU A 193 -8.04 -23.04 -4.12
N MET A 194 -6.86 -23.64 -4.32
CA MET A 194 -6.33 -23.92 -5.66
C MET A 194 -6.30 -25.41 -6.05
N SER A 195 -6.61 -26.32 -5.11
CA SER A 195 -6.66 -27.77 -5.37
C SER A 195 -8.08 -28.34 -5.36
N ASP A 196 -9.08 -27.52 -5.70
CA ASP A 196 -10.50 -27.86 -5.62
C ASP A 196 -10.88 -28.43 -4.24
N ASN A 197 -10.53 -27.73 -3.15
CA ASN A 197 -10.79 -28.18 -1.78
C ASN A 197 -10.23 -29.57 -1.43
N PHE A 198 -8.93 -29.79 -1.70
CA PHE A 198 -8.25 -31.04 -1.36
C PHE A 198 -8.67 -32.27 -2.19
N GLU A 199 -9.32 -32.08 -3.34
CA GLU A 199 -9.68 -33.21 -4.21
C GLU A 199 -8.47 -33.80 -4.96
N ASN A 200 -7.36 -33.06 -5.02
CA ASN A 200 -6.13 -33.54 -5.63
C ASN A 200 -5.38 -34.54 -4.71
N ALA A 201 -5.65 -35.83 -4.93
CA ALA A 201 -5.04 -36.94 -4.18
C ALA A 201 -3.51 -36.90 -4.15
N LYS A 202 -2.84 -36.45 -5.23
CA LYS A 202 -1.38 -36.35 -5.25
C LYS A 202 -0.87 -35.29 -4.29
N VAL A 203 -1.53 -34.14 -4.22
CA VAL A 203 -1.17 -33.06 -3.28
C VAL A 203 -1.36 -33.54 -1.85
N LEU A 204 -2.48 -34.21 -1.56
CA LEU A 204 -2.75 -34.78 -0.24
C LEU A 204 -1.74 -35.85 0.19
N ASP A 205 -1.39 -36.78 -0.71
CA ASP A 205 -0.43 -37.86 -0.43
C ASP A 205 0.97 -37.32 -0.09
N ASP A 206 1.33 -36.15 -0.61
CA ASP A 206 2.60 -35.49 -0.32
C ASP A 206 2.57 -34.66 0.97
N GLU A 207 1.40 -34.27 1.49
CA GLU A 207 1.26 -33.60 2.80
C GLU A 207 1.31 -34.56 4.00
N ILE A 208 0.94 -35.83 3.80
CA ILE A 208 0.79 -36.82 4.89
C ILE A 208 2.13 -37.52 5.21
N LYS A 209 3.15 -37.37 4.37
CA LYS A 209 4.48 -38.00 4.52
C LYS A 209 5.41 -37.15 5.39
#